data_AF-A0A9E4X4T3-F1
#
_entry.id   AF-A0A9E4X4T3-F1
#
_cell.length_a   1.000
_cell.length_b   1.000
_cell.length_c   1.000
_cell.angle_alpha   90.00
_cell.angle_beta   90.00
_cell.angle_gamma   90.00
#
_symmetry.space_group_name_H-M   'P 1'
#
loop_
_entity.id
_entity.type
_entity.pdbx_description
1 polymer ?
#
loop_
_entity_poly.entity_id
_entity_poly.type
_entity_poly.pdbx_seq_one_letter_code
_entity_poly.pdbx_strand_id
1 'polypeptide(L)'
;MDNSVTTMQGDDERQLVVFDLASEAYGVNIGTVREIIRMQEITQVPRTPDYVEGVINLRGKVIPVIDMRKRFGFPVAEHTKDTRIVVIDIGGADIGATVDAVTEVLRLGADSIEPPSAVITTSDSDYILGIAKLETRLIILLDLQRALAVEAMASDQRAEISGRSDGTSKPDAVVEEQPEQELQAAA
;
A
#
# COMPACT_ATOMS: atom_id res chain seq x y z
N MET A 1 37.79 -32.69 -34.41
CA MET A 1 37.32 -33.30 -33.16
C MET A 1 36.97 -32.18 -32.22
N ASP A 2 35.71 -32.22 -31.79
CA ASP A 2 34.93 -31.42 -30.83
C ASP A 2 35.11 -29.90 -30.66
N ASN A 3 34.01 -29.22 -30.96
CA ASN A 3 33.62 -27.93 -30.43
C ASN A 3 33.15 -28.14 -28.99
N SER A 4 33.61 -27.31 -28.05
CA SER A 4 32.87 -27.08 -26.81
C SER A 4 33.06 -25.64 -26.40
N VAL A 5 32.26 -24.77 -27.01
CA VAL A 5 31.91 -23.46 -26.45
C VAL A 5 31.09 -23.76 -25.21
N THR A 6 31.69 -23.59 -24.04
CA THR A 6 30.96 -23.60 -22.77
C THR A 6 30.23 -22.27 -22.64
N THR A 7 29.01 -22.19 -23.20
CA THR A 7 28.09 -21.10 -22.90
C THR A 7 27.58 -21.31 -21.49
N MET A 8 28.09 -20.55 -20.52
CA MET A 8 27.42 -20.40 -19.22
C MET A 8 26.31 -19.37 -19.39
N GLN A 9 25.13 -19.82 -19.83
CA GLN A 9 23.90 -19.02 -19.78
C GLN A 9 23.40 -19.00 -18.34
N GLY A 10 23.58 -17.85 -17.66
CA GLY A 10 22.79 -17.51 -16.48
C GLY A 10 21.45 -16.94 -16.96
N ASP A 11 20.38 -17.65 -16.66
CA ASP A 11 18.99 -17.32 -17.00
C ASP A 11 18.46 -16.18 -16.10
N ASP A 12 19.18 -15.06 -16.02
CA ASP A 12 18.80 -13.89 -15.20
C ASP A 12 17.73 -13.04 -15.92
N GLU A 13 16.61 -13.67 -16.26
CA GLU A 13 15.40 -12.97 -16.69
C GLU A 13 14.70 -12.37 -15.47
N ARG A 14 14.50 -11.05 -15.48
CA ARG A 14 13.68 -10.37 -14.48
C ARG A 14 12.25 -10.26 -14.97
N GLN A 15 11.33 -10.67 -14.11
CA GLN A 15 9.91 -10.45 -14.31
C GLN A 15 9.46 -9.17 -13.60
N LEU A 16 8.80 -8.30 -14.33
CA LEU A 16 8.40 -6.97 -13.86
C LEU A 16 6.89 -6.79 -13.99
N VAL A 17 6.27 -6.24 -12.95
CA VAL A 17 4.96 -5.59 -13.08
C VAL A 17 5.22 -4.15 -13.52
N VAL A 18 4.63 -3.76 -14.64
CA VAL A 18 4.73 -2.41 -15.18
C VAL A 18 3.45 -1.64 -14.85
N PHE A 19 3.62 -0.42 -14.37
CA PHE A 19 2.52 0.50 -14.09
C PHE A 19 2.89 1.93 -14.45
N ASP A 20 1.87 2.74 -14.69
CA ASP A 20 2.02 4.14 -15.00
C ASP A 20 1.88 5.00 -13.74
N LEU A 21 2.69 6.06 -13.69
CA LEU A 21 2.59 7.12 -12.69
C LEU A 21 2.94 8.46 -13.36
N ALA A 22 2.01 9.41 -13.32
CA ALA A 22 2.20 10.74 -13.91
C ALA A 22 2.62 10.73 -15.40
N SER A 23 2.12 9.77 -16.18
CA SER A 23 2.45 9.52 -17.61
C SER A 23 3.81 8.87 -17.89
N GLU A 24 4.53 8.46 -16.85
CA GLU A 24 5.78 7.72 -16.97
C GLU A 24 5.59 6.25 -16.58
N ALA A 25 6.35 5.35 -17.20
CA ALA A 25 6.27 3.92 -16.93
C ALA A 25 7.30 3.48 -15.88
N TYR A 26 6.83 2.75 -14.87
CA TYR A 26 7.62 2.22 -13.78
C TYR A 26 7.50 0.71 -13.72
N GLY A 27 8.60 0.05 -13.34
CA GLY A 27 8.69 -1.40 -13.25
C GLY A 27 9.14 -1.83 -11.87
N VAL A 28 8.47 -2.85 -11.32
CA VAL A 28 8.83 -3.44 -10.02
C VAL A 28 8.95 -4.94 -10.15
N ASN A 29 9.84 -5.54 -9.38
CA ASN A 29 10.03 -6.99 -9.41
C ASN A 29 8.71 -7.69 -9.07
N ILE A 30 8.27 -8.63 -9.91
CA ILE A 30 7.03 -9.37 -9.67
C ILE A 30 7.06 -10.11 -8.33
N GLY A 31 8.24 -10.55 -7.88
CA GLY A 31 8.43 -11.28 -6.63
C GLY A 31 8.12 -10.45 -5.38
N THR A 32 8.12 -9.12 -5.48
CA THR A 32 7.69 -8.25 -4.36
C THR A 32 6.19 -7.96 -4.39
N VAL A 33 5.50 -8.24 -5.50
CA VAL A 33 4.06 -7.97 -5.66
C VAL A 33 3.26 -9.19 -5.23
N ARG A 34 2.39 -9.02 -4.23
CA ARG A 34 1.50 -10.08 -3.74
C ARG A 34 0.20 -10.16 -4.52
N GLU A 35 -0.45 -9.02 -4.74
CA GLU A 35 -1.66 -8.92 -5.56
C GLU A 35 -1.88 -7.50 -6.07
N ILE A 36 -2.67 -7.38 -7.13
CA ILE A 36 -3.08 -6.10 -7.70
C ILE A 36 -4.60 -6.05 -7.62
N ILE A 37 -5.12 -5.06 -6.90
CA ILE A 37 -6.55 -4.93 -6.63
C ILE A 37 -7.07 -3.61 -7.18
N ARG A 38 -8.38 -3.56 -7.41
CA ARG A 38 -9.06 -2.31 -7.75
C ARG A 38 -9.07 -1.37 -6.55
N MET A 39 -9.25 -0.08 -6.81
CA MET A 39 -9.54 0.89 -5.77
C MET A 39 -10.75 0.42 -4.94
N GLN A 40 -10.63 0.61 -3.64
CA GLN A 40 -11.67 0.37 -2.66
C GLN A 40 -11.71 1.56 -1.70
N GLU A 41 -12.66 1.57 -0.79
CA GLU A 41 -12.74 2.62 0.22
C GLU A 41 -11.50 2.59 1.14
N ILE A 42 -10.82 3.73 1.23
CA ILE A 42 -9.66 3.94 2.09
C ILE A 42 -10.12 4.66 3.35
N THR A 43 -9.89 4.07 4.51
CA THR A 43 -10.15 4.71 5.79
C THR A 43 -8.96 5.60 6.15
N GLN A 44 -9.20 6.91 6.23
CA GLN A 44 -8.15 7.87 6.57
C GLN A 44 -7.62 7.68 7.99
N VAL A 45 -6.30 7.80 8.15
CA VAL A 45 -5.62 7.70 9.44
C VAL A 45 -5.13 9.11 9.84
N PRO A 46 -5.41 9.58 11.07
CA PRO A 46 -4.97 10.89 11.50
C PRO A 46 -3.45 10.94 11.74
N ARG A 47 -2.87 12.13 11.58
CA ARG A 47 -1.45 12.44 11.86
C ARG A 47 -0.44 11.61 11.04
N THR A 48 -0.82 11.18 9.86
CA THR A 48 0.10 10.54 8.92
C THR A 48 0.74 11.56 7.98
N PRO A 49 1.89 11.22 7.37
CA PRO A 49 2.40 11.96 6.22
C PRO A 49 1.34 12.05 5.11
N ASP A 50 1.43 13.10 4.30
CA ASP A 50 0.50 13.39 3.20
C ASP A 50 0.44 12.28 2.14
N TYR A 51 1.55 11.59 1.91
CA TYR A 51 1.62 10.45 1.01
C TYR A 51 0.91 9.19 1.53
N VAL A 52 0.49 9.15 2.80
CA VAL A 52 -0.29 8.04 3.35
C VAL A 52 -1.77 8.36 3.21
N GLU A 53 -2.46 7.63 2.34
CA GLU A 53 -3.90 7.81 2.11
C GLU A 53 -4.73 7.26 3.28
N GLY A 54 -4.21 6.25 3.96
CA GLY A 54 -4.85 5.63 5.12
C GLY A 54 -4.67 4.12 5.11
N VAL A 55 -5.74 3.39 5.40
CA VAL A 55 -5.75 1.92 5.44
C VAL A 55 -6.93 1.33 4.68
N ILE A 56 -6.75 0.11 4.19
CA ILE A 56 -7.81 -0.74 3.61
C ILE A 56 -7.94 -2.04 4.39
N ASN A 57 -9.11 -2.69 4.30
CA ASN A 57 -9.29 -4.04 4.81
C ASN A 57 -9.28 -5.04 3.65
N LEU A 58 -8.19 -5.80 3.52
CA LEU A 58 -8.06 -6.85 2.54
C LEU A 58 -8.11 -8.21 3.22
N ARG A 59 -9.23 -8.93 3.03
CA ARG A 59 -9.46 -10.28 3.58
C ARG A 59 -9.25 -10.36 5.11
N GLY A 60 -9.71 -9.34 5.83
CA GLY A 60 -9.58 -9.24 7.28
C GLY A 60 -8.24 -8.66 7.77
N LYS A 61 -7.31 -8.35 6.87
CA LYS A 61 -6.04 -7.69 7.21
C LYS A 61 -6.13 -6.20 6.95
N VAL A 62 -5.69 -5.40 7.91
CA VAL A 62 -5.53 -3.95 7.74
C VAL A 62 -4.22 -3.69 7.02
N ILE A 63 -4.29 -3.06 5.86
CA ILE A 63 -3.13 -2.77 5.00
C ILE A 63 -3.01 -1.25 4.84
N PRO A 64 -1.88 -0.62 5.19
CA PRO A 64 -1.63 0.79 4.90
C PRO A 64 -1.53 1.02 3.40
N VAL A 65 -2.09 2.14 2.92
CA VAL A 65 -2.07 2.53 1.51
C VAL A 65 -1.32 3.84 1.34
N ILE A 66 -0.35 3.83 0.45
CA ILE A 66 0.52 4.96 0.10
C ILE A 66 0.18 5.42 -1.32
N ASP A 67 0.00 6.74 -1.49
CA ASP A 67 -0.09 7.39 -2.78
C ASP A 67 1.29 7.56 -3.40
N MET A 68 1.56 6.82 -4.48
CA MET A 68 2.86 6.87 -5.17
C MET A 68 3.12 8.23 -5.81
N ARG A 69 2.08 8.95 -6.27
CA ARG A 69 2.25 10.29 -6.85
C ARG A 69 2.73 11.23 -5.76
N LYS A 70 2.05 11.27 -4.61
CA LYS A 70 2.46 12.10 -3.48
C LYS A 70 3.85 11.69 -2.97
N ARG A 71 4.10 10.38 -2.85
CA ARG A 71 5.38 9.86 -2.35
C ARG A 71 6.58 10.29 -3.21
N PHE A 72 6.38 10.40 -4.52
CA PHE A 72 7.41 10.82 -5.48
C PHE A 72 7.31 12.30 -5.88
N GLY A 73 6.45 13.08 -5.22
CA GLY A 73 6.32 14.52 -5.46
C GLY A 73 5.64 14.89 -6.79
N PHE A 74 4.89 13.96 -7.40
CA PHE A 74 4.10 14.23 -8.58
C PHE A 74 2.78 14.93 -8.23
N PRO A 75 2.20 15.70 -9.18
CA PRO A 75 0.87 16.26 -9.01
C PRO A 75 -0.17 15.16 -8.74
N VAL A 76 -0.98 15.36 -7.70
CA VAL A 76 -2.09 14.48 -7.37
C VAL A 76 -3.10 14.50 -8.51
N ALA A 77 -3.63 13.32 -8.85
CA ALA A 77 -4.71 13.15 -9.82
C ALA A 77 -5.88 12.42 -9.17
N GLU A 78 -7.08 12.64 -9.67
CA GLU A 78 -8.24 11.85 -9.26
C GLU A 78 -8.08 10.40 -9.67
N HIS A 79 -8.52 9.49 -8.81
CA HIS A 79 -8.55 8.07 -9.14
C HIS A 79 -9.53 7.81 -10.29
N THR A 80 -9.11 6.99 -11.24
CA THR A 80 -9.91 6.57 -12.38
C THR A 80 -10.30 5.10 -12.24
N LYS A 81 -11.07 4.60 -13.21
CA LYS A 81 -11.37 3.16 -13.34
C LYS A 81 -10.11 2.30 -13.53
N ASP A 82 -9.00 2.91 -13.97
CA ASP A 82 -7.75 2.23 -14.28
C ASP A 82 -6.81 2.21 -13.07
N THR A 83 -7.03 3.10 -12.09
CA THR A 83 -6.27 3.15 -10.84
C THR A 83 -6.35 1.83 -10.08
N ARG A 84 -5.19 1.37 -9.60
CA ARG A 84 -5.03 0.12 -8.85
C ARG A 84 -4.29 0.36 -7.55
N ILE A 85 -4.49 -0.55 -6.60
CA ILE A 85 -3.62 -0.70 -5.44
C ILE A 85 -2.73 -1.91 -5.72
N VAL A 86 -1.42 -1.69 -5.80
CA VAL A 86 -0.42 -2.76 -5.88
C VAL A 86 -0.03 -3.13 -4.45
N VAL A 87 -0.40 -4.32 -4.01
CA VAL A 87 -0.06 -4.83 -2.68
C VAL A 87 1.29 -5.52 -2.76
N ILE A 88 2.24 -5.04 -1.95
CA ILE A 88 3.62 -5.51 -1.93
C ILE A 88 4.03 -6.03 -0.56
N ASP A 89 5.01 -6.93 -0.55
CA ASP A 89 5.69 -7.36 0.66
C ASP A 89 6.93 -6.50 0.93
N ILE A 90 6.93 -5.82 2.08
CA ILE A 90 8.10 -5.11 2.59
C ILE A 90 8.45 -5.69 3.96
N GLY A 91 9.50 -6.51 4.00
CA GLY A 91 9.98 -7.11 5.24
C GLY A 91 8.93 -7.98 5.95
N GLY A 92 8.05 -8.65 5.20
CA GLY A 92 6.96 -9.45 5.74
C GLY A 92 5.68 -8.70 6.09
N ALA A 93 5.66 -7.36 5.91
CA ALA A 93 4.46 -6.53 6.06
C ALA A 93 3.84 -6.23 4.69
N ASP A 94 2.51 -6.25 4.64
CA ASP A 94 1.75 -5.89 3.45
C ASP A 94 1.55 -4.38 3.39
N ILE A 95 1.95 -3.76 2.28
CA ILE A 95 1.73 -2.33 2.02
C ILE A 95 1.04 -2.20 0.65
N GLY A 96 0.01 -1.36 0.57
CA GLY A 96 -0.64 -0.99 -0.69
C GLY A 96 -0.01 0.27 -1.27
N ALA A 97 0.24 0.28 -2.57
CA ALA A 97 0.70 1.44 -3.31
C ALA A 97 -0.33 1.78 -4.39
N THR A 98 -0.94 2.98 -4.35
CA THR A 98 -1.84 3.43 -5.42
C THR A 98 -1.04 3.90 -6.63
N VAL A 99 -1.42 3.40 -7.81
CA VAL A 99 -0.80 3.67 -9.10
C VAL A 99 -1.86 4.02 -10.14
N ASP A 100 -1.51 4.76 -11.19
CA ASP A 100 -2.49 5.27 -12.15
C ASP A 100 -3.13 4.15 -12.97
N ALA A 101 -2.31 3.20 -13.43
CA ALA A 101 -2.73 2.02 -14.15
C ALA A 101 -1.65 0.94 -14.08
N VAL A 102 -2.04 -0.32 -13.98
CA VAL A 102 -1.13 -1.45 -14.22
C VAL A 102 -1.29 -1.84 -15.69
N THR A 103 -0.20 -1.78 -16.44
CA THR A 103 -0.23 -1.92 -17.91
C THR A 103 0.04 -3.36 -18.33
N GLU A 104 1.11 -3.98 -17.84
CA GLU A 104 1.52 -5.32 -18.27
C GLU A 104 2.53 -5.99 -17.33
N VAL A 105 2.81 -7.26 -17.59
CA VAL A 105 3.92 -8.00 -16.98
C VAL A 105 4.96 -8.30 -18.04
N LEU A 106 6.19 -7.84 -17.82
CA LEU A 106 7.31 -8.03 -18.75
C LEU A 106 8.32 -9.03 -18.22
N ARG A 107 8.97 -9.76 -19.14
CA ARG A 107 10.23 -10.46 -18.91
C ARG A 107 11.33 -9.71 -19.65
N LEU A 108 12.39 -9.36 -18.94
CA LEU A 108 13.56 -8.71 -19.52
C LEU A 108 14.81 -9.47 -19.10
N GLY A 109 15.70 -9.74 -20.05
CA GLY A 109 17.06 -10.17 -19.72
C GLY A 109 17.82 -9.05 -19.03
N ALA A 110 18.76 -9.40 -18.15
CA ALA A 110 19.59 -8.43 -17.44
C ALA A 110 20.29 -7.42 -18.37
N ASP A 111 20.64 -7.84 -19.60
CA ASP A 111 21.30 -7.01 -20.61
C ASP A 111 20.44 -5.84 -21.13
N SER A 112 19.11 -5.89 -20.91
CA SER A 112 18.18 -4.82 -21.32
C SER A 112 18.03 -3.70 -20.27
N ILE A 113 18.75 -3.82 -19.15
CA ILE A 113 18.67 -2.90 -18.02
C ILE A 113 19.97 -2.11 -17.94
N GLU A 114 19.89 -0.81 -18.16
CA GLU A 114 21.00 0.10 -17.92
C GLU A 114 21.01 0.52 -16.44
N PRO A 115 22.20 0.59 -15.79
CA PRO A 115 22.29 1.11 -14.44
C PRO A 115 21.84 2.59 -14.43
N PRO A 116 21.26 3.07 -13.32
CA PRO A 116 20.84 4.45 -13.25
C PRO A 116 22.07 5.36 -13.31
N SER A 117 22.00 6.38 -14.17
CA SER A 117 23.13 7.31 -14.32
C SER A 117 23.33 8.11 -13.03
N ALA A 118 24.57 8.52 -12.74
CA ALA A 118 24.90 9.32 -11.56
C ALA A 118 24.16 10.67 -11.48
N VAL A 119 23.60 11.14 -12.60
CA VAL A 119 22.78 12.36 -12.67
C VAL A 119 21.36 12.13 -12.12
N ILE A 120 20.87 10.88 -12.17
CA ILE A 120 19.53 10.48 -11.74
C ILE A 120 19.55 10.00 -10.28
N THR A 121 20.64 9.38 -9.83
CA THR A 121 20.80 8.92 -8.45
C THR A 121 21.28 10.05 -7.55
N THR A 122 20.36 10.88 -7.05
CA THR A 122 20.60 11.75 -5.89
C THR A 122 20.34 10.98 -4.60
N SER A 123 20.63 11.58 -3.43
CA SER A 123 20.25 11.00 -2.13
C SER A 123 18.75 10.71 -2.02
N ASP A 124 17.92 11.40 -2.80
CA ASP A 124 16.46 11.27 -2.81
C ASP A 124 15.95 10.25 -3.84
N SER A 125 16.84 9.51 -4.53
CA SER A 125 16.47 8.57 -5.61
C SER A 125 17.24 7.24 -5.53
N ASP A 126 17.68 6.87 -4.32
CA ASP A 126 18.40 5.63 -4.01
C ASP A 126 17.58 4.34 -4.18
N TYR A 127 16.27 4.50 -4.38
CA TYR A 127 15.31 3.45 -4.71
C TYR A 127 15.21 3.16 -6.22
N ILE A 128 15.91 3.89 -7.08
CA ILE A 128 15.95 3.58 -8.52
C ILE A 128 17.01 2.51 -8.77
N LEU A 129 16.58 1.36 -9.30
CA LEU A 129 17.44 0.21 -9.61
C LEU A 129 18.11 0.30 -10.98
N GLY A 130 17.52 1.07 -11.91
CA GLY A 130 17.98 1.20 -13.28
C GLY A 130 16.87 1.59 -14.23
N ILE A 131 17.20 1.58 -15.52
CA ILE A 131 16.28 1.90 -16.60
C ILE A 131 16.27 0.75 -17.58
N ALA A 132 15.11 0.14 -17.75
CA ALA A 132 14.88 -0.82 -18.83
C ALA A 132 14.55 -0.06 -20.12
N LYS A 133 15.34 -0.31 -21.16
CA LYS A 133 15.16 0.31 -22.47
C LYS A 133 14.48 -0.66 -23.42
N LEU A 134 13.23 -0.40 -23.74
CA LEU A 134 12.53 -1.09 -24.82
C LEU A 134 12.62 -0.23 -26.09
N GLU A 135 12.36 -0.84 -27.25
CA GLU A 135 12.42 -0.14 -28.53
C GLU A 135 11.50 1.09 -28.60
N THR A 136 10.37 1.05 -27.88
CA THR A 136 9.30 2.04 -27.97
C THR A 136 9.18 2.96 -26.76
N ARG A 137 9.78 2.60 -25.61
CA ARG A 137 9.64 3.34 -24.36
C ARG A 137 10.72 2.98 -23.34
N LEU A 138 10.87 3.84 -22.33
CA LEU A 138 11.70 3.59 -21.15
C LEU A 138 10.83 3.13 -19.99
N ILE A 139 11.38 2.28 -19.12
CA ILE A 139 10.74 1.85 -17.88
C ILE A 139 11.73 2.06 -16.74
N ILE A 140 11.34 2.88 -15.76
CA ILE A 140 12.15 3.15 -14.57
C ILE A 140 11.95 2.01 -13.58
N LEU A 141 13.02 1.30 -13.24
CA LEU A 141 12.96 0.17 -12.31
C LEU A 141 13.08 0.67 -10.87
N LEU A 142 12.13 0.29 -10.03
CA LEU A 142 12.05 0.73 -8.63
C LEU A 142 12.29 -0.43 -7.67
N ASP A 143 13.03 -0.13 -6.61
CA ASP A 143 13.04 -0.88 -5.36
C ASP A 143 11.95 -0.29 -4.45
N LEU A 144 10.75 -0.90 -4.49
CA LEU A 144 9.65 -0.43 -3.64
C LEU A 144 9.92 -0.63 -2.15
N GLN A 145 10.78 -1.57 -1.77
CA GLN A 145 11.12 -1.75 -0.36
C GLN A 145 11.86 -0.52 0.18
N ARG A 146 12.76 0.06 -0.62
CA ARG A 146 13.44 1.33 -0.27
C ARG A 146 12.52 2.52 -0.45
N ALA A 147 11.80 2.60 -1.57
CA ALA A 147 10.93 3.74 -1.87
C ALA A 147 9.84 3.91 -0.80
N LEU A 148 9.31 2.81 -0.29
CA LEU A 148 8.21 2.76 0.67
C LEU A 148 8.65 2.27 2.05
N ALA A 149 9.96 2.25 2.34
CA ALA A 149 10.46 2.08 3.70
C ALA A 149 9.99 3.28 4.52
N VAL A 150 8.78 3.16 5.08
CA VAL A 150 8.24 4.12 6.03
C VAL A 150 9.03 3.93 7.32
N GLU A 151 9.79 4.95 7.72
CA GLU A 151 10.34 5.02 9.07
C GLU A 151 9.16 4.98 10.06
N ALA A 152 8.90 3.77 10.57
CA ALA A 152 8.03 3.43 11.69
C ALA A 152 6.58 3.99 11.67
N MET A 153 5.68 3.29 10.97
CA MET A 153 4.25 3.24 11.35
C MET A 153 3.93 2.10 12.35
N ALA A 154 4.95 1.48 12.94
CA ALA A 154 4.80 0.23 13.70
C ALA A 154 4.60 0.38 15.23
N SER A 155 4.46 1.58 15.81
CA SER A 155 4.47 1.70 17.28
C SER A 155 3.16 1.92 18.03
N ASP A 156 1.99 2.21 17.41
CA ASP A 156 0.85 2.70 18.24
C ASP A 156 -0.54 2.05 18.10
N GLN A 157 -0.74 0.95 17.36
CA GLN A 157 -2.10 0.39 17.17
C GLN A 157 -2.37 -1.02 17.71
N ARG A 158 -1.56 -1.49 18.66
CA ARG A 158 -1.82 -2.75 19.40
C ARG A 158 -2.49 -2.57 20.77
N ALA A 159 -2.81 -1.34 21.22
CA ALA A 159 -3.19 -1.09 22.60
C ALA A 159 -4.69 -0.95 22.94
N GLU A 160 -5.63 -0.81 21.98
CA GLU A 160 -7.00 -0.37 22.36
C GLU A 160 -8.15 -1.39 22.22
N ILE A 161 -7.92 -2.64 21.79
CA ILE A 161 -9.04 -3.59 21.57
C ILE A 161 -9.16 -4.68 22.67
N SER A 162 -8.30 -4.71 23.69
CA SER A 162 -8.31 -5.78 24.71
C SER A 162 -8.81 -5.37 26.11
N GLY A 163 -9.44 -4.21 26.30
CA GLY A 163 -9.72 -3.68 27.64
C GLY A 163 -11.09 -3.09 27.86
N ARG A 164 -12.17 -3.90 27.78
CA ARG A 164 -13.36 -3.87 28.67
C ARG A 164 -14.50 -4.74 28.14
N SER A 165 -14.47 -6.02 28.50
CA SER A 165 -15.66 -6.82 28.72
C SER A 165 -15.58 -7.42 30.12
N ASP A 166 -16.40 -6.90 31.02
CA ASP A 166 -16.97 -7.50 32.24
C ASP A 166 -17.79 -6.36 32.86
N GLY A 167 -19.11 -6.30 32.73
CA GLY A 167 -20.07 -7.27 33.24
C GLY A 167 -20.45 -6.84 34.65
N THR A 168 -21.71 -6.42 34.88
CA THR A 168 -22.51 -6.61 36.11
C THR A 168 -23.71 -5.64 36.15
N SER A 169 -24.89 -6.24 35.98
CA SER A 169 -26.16 -5.99 36.68
C SER A 169 -26.92 -4.66 36.54
N LYS A 170 -28.14 -4.82 36.02
CA LYS A 170 -29.33 -4.03 36.38
C LYS A 170 -29.46 -3.86 37.91
N PRO A 171 -30.17 -2.81 38.34
CA PRO A 171 -31.19 -3.02 39.36
C PRO A 171 -32.56 -2.55 38.87
N ASP A 172 -33.53 -3.46 39.05
CA ASP A 172 -34.96 -3.16 39.04
C ASP A 172 -35.33 -2.24 40.23
N ALA A 173 -36.45 -1.54 40.04
CA ALA A 173 -37.03 -0.53 40.92
C ALA A 173 -37.36 -1.01 42.35
N VAL A 174 -37.13 -0.15 43.35
CA VAL A 174 -38.00 0.03 44.54
C VAL A 174 -37.74 1.44 45.11
N VAL A 175 -38.75 2.32 45.14
CA VAL A 175 -38.86 3.34 46.19
C VAL A 175 -40.31 3.36 46.65
N GLU A 176 -40.44 3.18 47.96
CA GLU A 176 -41.63 2.95 48.76
C GLU A 176 -42.71 4.03 48.69
N GLU A 177 -43.93 3.55 48.91
CA GLU A 177 -45.16 4.28 49.22
C GLU A 177 -45.05 5.16 50.47
N GLN A 178 -45.78 6.27 50.50
CA GLN A 178 -46.53 6.73 51.69
C GLN A 178 -47.84 7.45 51.28
N PRO A 179 -48.86 7.47 52.15
CA PRO A 179 -50.26 7.27 51.77
C PRO A 179 -51.18 8.52 51.81
N GLU A 180 -52.35 8.33 51.20
CA GLU A 180 -53.70 8.88 51.43
C GLU A 180 -53.91 10.18 52.25
N GLN A 181 -54.70 11.13 51.73
CA GLN A 181 -56.15 11.23 52.06
C GLN A 181 -56.89 12.39 51.35
N GLU A 182 -58.07 12.02 50.84
CA GLU A 182 -59.37 12.71 50.66
C GLU A 182 -59.46 14.25 50.54
N LEU A 183 -60.19 14.75 49.53
CA LEU A 183 -61.58 15.25 49.70
C LEU A 183 -62.28 15.66 48.37
N GLN A 184 -63.38 14.96 48.08
CA GLN A 184 -64.70 15.38 47.54
C GLN A 184 -64.89 16.46 46.44
N ALA A 185 -65.66 16.02 45.43
CA ALA A 185 -66.94 16.56 44.93
C ALA A 185 -67.01 17.77 43.96
N ALA A 186 -67.62 17.46 42.81
CA ALA A 186 -68.73 18.15 42.15
C ALA A 186 -68.62 19.65 41.82
N ALA A 187 -68.57 19.96 40.53
CA ALA A 187 -69.57 20.75 39.78
C ALA A 187 -69.21 20.77 38.29
#